data_AF-A0A1I7EY68-F1
#
_entry.id   AF-A0A1I7EY68-F1
#
_cell.length_a   1.000
_cell.length_b   1.000
_cell.length_c   1.000
_cell.angle_alpha   90.00
_cell.angle_beta   90.00
_cell.angle_gamma   90.00
#
_symmetry.space_group_name_H-M   'P 1'
#
loop_
_entity.id
_entity.type
_entity.pdbx_description
1 polymer ?
#
loop_
_entity_poly.entity_id
_entity_poly.type
_entity_poly.pdbx_seq_one_letter_code
_entity_poly.pdbx_strand_id
1 'polypeptide(L)'
;MKIINYSNDCYQNVDVMLYNYGYEECDSGHFYGPAVRKSYMIHYITAGKGIFRVNHQTYELSTGDAFLMKPGEEIYYEADEKEPWCYAWIGVQGAKIEHYLDCTTLLEKPVFHYDKDERLVKIYNQFFKATNEPVLLRELKANRAIYDLFAFLIENFPNHQSQDKKDDLSYIKEAVAYCNLNLDKPIKVQEIADYLNLNRSYLARLFKQKTGVSLKQYLSHLRIENAKELLTKTELPVNVIACSIGFSDPLYFSKFFKKWTGYSPEKYRQVEVNVQDRQQYEFLLK
;
A
#
# COMPACT_ATOMS: atom_id res chain seq x y z
N MET A 1 -10.28 -14.49 -22.74
CA MET A 1 -10.54 -14.29 -21.29
C MET A 1 -9.48 -13.33 -20.76
N LYS A 2 -9.86 -12.13 -20.33
CA LYS A 2 -8.93 -11.13 -19.76
C LYS A 2 -8.88 -11.36 -18.26
N ILE A 3 -7.87 -12.08 -17.79
CA ILE A 3 -7.67 -12.33 -16.36
C ILE A 3 -6.91 -11.11 -15.81
N ILE A 4 -7.53 -10.38 -14.88
CA ILE A 4 -6.87 -9.33 -14.12
C ILE A 4 -6.40 -9.98 -12.83
N ASN A 5 -5.09 -10.25 -12.72
CA ASN A 5 -4.51 -10.78 -11.49
C ASN A 5 -4.25 -9.60 -10.54
N TYR A 6 -4.79 -9.69 -9.32
CA TYR A 6 -4.64 -8.69 -8.27
C TYR A 6 -3.97 -9.36 -7.05
N SER A 7 -2.91 -8.75 -6.51
CA SER A 7 -2.17 -9.27 -5.35
C SER A 7 -2.23 -8.26 -4.21
N ASN A 8 -3.10 -8.50 -3.24
CA ASN A 8 -3.10 -7.82 -1.94
C ASN A 8 -2.22 -8.62 -0.97
N ASP A 9 -0.90 -8.53 -1.15
CA ASP A 9 0.02 -9.13 -0.18
C ASP A 9 0.16 -8.20 1.03
N CYS A 10 -0.67 -8.47 2.05
CA CYS A 10 -0.70 -7.71 3.30
C CYS A 10 0.55 -7.91 4.18
N TYR A 11 1.42 -8.87 3.86
CA TYR A 11 2.66 -9.12 4.61
C TYR A 11 3.88 -8.39 4.04
N GLN A 12 3.81 -7.89 2.80
CA GLN A 12 4.91 -7.14 2.17
C GLN A 12 4.61 -5.66 1.92
N ASN A 13 3.35 -5.20 2.00
CA ASN A 13 3.00 -3.80 1.86
C ASN A 13 1.87 -3.42 2.83
N VAL A 14 2.13 -2.52 3.78
CA VAL A 14 1.06 -1.82 4.50
C VAL A 14 0.45 -0.82 3.50
N ASP A 15 -0.60 -1.28 2.82
CA ASP A 15 -1.25 -0.66 1.68
C ASP A 15 -1.75 0.76 2.02
N VAL A 16 -2.71 0.80 2.94
CA VAL A 16 -3.28 1.98 3.58
C VAL A 16 -3.58 1.60 5.02
N MET A 17 -3.10 2.41 5.96
CA MET A 17 -3.36 2.29 7.39
C MET A 17 -4.18 3.49 7.85
N LEU A 18 -5.39 3.22 8.31
CA LEU A 18 -6.18 4.21 9.04
C LEU A 18 -5.58 4.40 10.43
N TYR A 19 -5.07 5.58 10.72
CA TYR A 19 -4.45 5.93 12.00
C TYR A 19 -5.49 6.42 13.01
N ASN A 20 -6.37 7.33 12.59
CA ASN A 20 -7.49 7.81 13.39
C ASN A 20 -8.60 8.41 12.49
N TYR A 21 -9.79 8.60 13.05
CA TYR A 21 -10.87 9.37 12.43
C TYR A 21 -11.83 9.84 13.52
N GLY A 22 -12.59 10.90 13.24
CA GLY A 22 -13.51 11.48 14.20
C GLY A 22 -14.22 12.71 13.65
N TYR A 23 -14.90 13.42 14.53
CA TYR A 23 -15.53 14.71 14.24
C TYR A 23 -15.41 15.63 15.45
N GLU A 24 -15.46 16.92 15.20
CA GLU A 24 -15.44 17.96 16.22
C GLU A 24 -16.45 19.03 15.86
N GLU A 25 -17.30 19.36 16.83
CA GLU A 25 -18.13 20.56 16.83
C GLU A 25 -17.34 21.62 17.59
N CYS A 26 -16.81 22.63 16.89
CA CYS A 26 -15.89 23.57 17.50
C CYS A 26 -16.59 24.67 18.28
N ASP A 27 -15.97 25.08 19.38
CA ASP A 27 -16.27 26.37 20.01
C ASP A 27 -15.75 27.53 19.16
N SER A 28 -16.29 28.72 19.41
CA SER A 28 -15.85 29.99 18.83
C SER A 28 -14.33 30.18 18.98
N GLY A 29 -13.63 30.43 17.88
CA GLY A 29 -12.18 30.65 17.89
C GLY A 29 -11.34 29.41 18.24
N HIS A 30 -11.92 28.21 18.26
CA HIS A 30 -11.15 26.97 18.42
C HIS A 30 -10.07 26.89 17.35
N PHE A 31 -8.83 26.62 17.74
CA PHE A 31 -7.71 26.55 16.80
C PHE A 31 -6.79 25.37 17.08
N TYR A 32 -6.05 24.98 16.06
CA TYR A 32 -4.95 24.04 16.15
C TYR A 32 -3.72 24.57 15.42
N GLY A 33 -2.57 24.49 16.09
CA GLY A 33 -1.28 24.91 15.54
C GLY A 33 -0.86 26.32 15.96
N PRO A 34 0.27 26.84 15.42
CA PRO A 34 1.12 26.21 14.41
C PRO A 34 1.69 24.87 14.87
N ALA A 35 1.58 23.82 14.06
CA ALA A 35 2.03 22.48 14.42
C ALA A 35 2.39 21.65 13.17
N VAL A 36 3.14 20.57 13.39
CA VAL A 36 3.51 19.60 12.34
C VAL A 36 2.95 18.22 12.70
N ARG A 37 2.32 17.56 11.73
CA ARG A 37 1.80 16.19 11.87
C ARG A 37 2.71 15.18 11.15
N LYS A 38 2.67 13.91 11.59
CA LYS A 38 3.44 12.79 11.00
C LYS A 38 2.63 11.93 10.01
N SER A 39 1.36 12.27 9.80
CA SER A 39 0.40 11.49 9.01
C SER A 39 -0.31 12.41 8.03
N TYR A 40 -0.82 11.84 6.93
CA TYR A 40 -1.77 12.55 6.08
C TYR A 40 -3.10 12.68 6.81
N MET A 41 -3.76 13.83 6.71
CA MET A 41 -5.09 14.04 7.30
C MET A 41 -5.99 14.76 6.31
N ILE A 42 -7.24 14.30 6.20
CA ILE A 42 -8.28 14.94 5.37
C ILE A 42 -9.41 15.38 6.30
N HIS A 43 -9.60 16.69 6.42
CA HIS A 43 -10.73 17.30 7.10
C HIS A 43 -11.82 17.63 6.09
N TYR A 44 -13.08 17.40 6.44
CA TYR A 44 -14.26 17.80 5.67
C TYR A 44 -15.20 18.59 6.57
N ILE A 45 -15.57 19.80 6.14
CA ILE A 45 -16.40 20.72 6.91
C ILE A 45 -17.87 20.42 6.67
N THR A 46 -18.56 20.04 7.73
CA THR A 46 -19.97 19.62 7.70
C THR A 46 -20.93 20.76 8.04
N ALA A 47 -20.47 21.80 8.74
CA ALA A 47 -21.23 23.00 9.07
C ALA A 47 -20.28 24.18 9.38
N GLY A 48 -20.78 25.42 9.32
CA GLY A 48 -20.04 26.62 9.71
C GLY A 48 -18.86 26.96 8.80
N LYS A 49 -17.91 27.76 9.31
CA LYS A 49 -16.74 28.25 8.58
C LYS A 49 -15.52 28.47 9.48
N GLY A 50 -14.37 28.65 8.84
CA GLY A 50 -13.10 28.90 9.50
C GLY A 50 -11.98 29.15 8.49
N ILE A 51 -10.75 29.13 8.97
CA ILE A 51 -9.56 29.32 8.15
C ILE A 51 -8.60 28.15 8.29
N PHE A 52 -7.92 27.82 7.19
CA PHE A 52 -6.80 26.88 7.16
C PHE A 52 -5.58 27.58 6.56
N ARG A 53 -4.43 27.45 7.22
CA ARG A 53 -3.15 28.02 6.80
C ARG A 53 -2.12 26.93 6.62
N VAL A 54 -1.51 26.89 5.45
CA VAL A 54 -0.41 25.99 5.09
C VAL A 54 0.43 26.65 4.00
N ASN A 55 1.75 26.41 3.99
CA ASN A 55 2.67 26.93 2.96
C ASN A 55 2.55 28.46 2.75
N HIS A 56 2.41 29.22 3.84
CA HIS A 56 2.21 30.68 3.86
C HIS A 56 0.94 31.18 3.13
N GLN A 57 0.04 30.28 2.77
CA GLN A 57 -1.27 30.60 2.19
C GLN A 57 -2.35 30.44 3.25
N THR A 58 -3.38 31.28 3.18
CA THR A 58 -4.58 31.20 4.01
C THR A 58 -5.77 30.90 3.12
N TYR A 59 -6.57 29.92 3.52
CA TYR A 59 -7.79 29.50 2.86
C TYR A 59 -8.96 29.76 3.81
N GLU A 60 -9.96 30.49 3.35
CA GLU A 60 -11.26 30.60 4.03
C GLU A 60 -12.12 29.44 3.57
N LEU A 61 -12.61 28.64 4.52
CA LEU A 61 -13.32 27.41 4.25
C LEU A 61 -14.67 27.41 4.96
N SER A 62 -15.63 26.73 4.34
CA SER A 62 -17.02 26.66 4.77
C SER A 62 -17.59 25.27 4.52
N THR A 63 -18.88 25.09 4.80
CA THR A 63 -19.57 23.81 4.59
C THR A 63 -19.40 23.28 3.17
N GLY A 64 -19.01 22.01 3.04
CA GLY A 64 -18.72 21.38 1.75
C GLY A 64 -17.25 21.49 1.32
N ASP A 65 -16.44 22.31 1.98
CA ASP A 65 -15.00 22.36 1.78
C ASP A 65 -14.28 21.25 2.57
N ALA A 66 -13.14 20.83 2.04
CA ALA A 66 -12.23 19.90 2.65
C ALA A 66 -10.78 20.32 2.43
N PHE A 67 -9.90 19.90 3.35
CA PHE A 67 -8.47 20.18 3.24
C PHE A 67 -7.60 18.99 3.64
N LEU A 68 -6.49 18.82 2.91
CA LEU A 68 -5.44 17.84 3.12
C LEU A 68 -4.27 18.49 3.87
N MET A 69 -3.83 17.85 4.95
CA MET A 69 -2.56 18.13 5.62
C MET A 69 -1.57 17.01 5.29
N LYS A 70 -0.35 17.37 4.86
CA LYS A 70 0.71 16.39 4.58
C LYS A 70 1.67 16.24 5.77
N PRO A 71 2.31 15.08 5.93
CA PRO A 71 3.35 14.90 6.92
C PRO A 71 4.48 15.93 6.75
N GLY A 72 4.92 16.53 7.85
CA GLY A 72 6.06 17.45 7.85
C GLY A 72 5.74 18.92 7.50
N GLU A 73 4.52 19.23 7.05
CA GLU A 73 4.11 20.62 6.83
C GLU A 73 3.71 21.29 8.13
N GLU A 74 4.10 22.56 8.30
CA GLU A 74 3.57 23.43 9.36
C GLU A 74 2.16 23.88 8.96
N ILE A 75 1.19 23.55 9.81
CA ILE A 75 -0.22 23.83 9.57
C ILE A 75 -0.82 24.60 10.74
N TYR A 76 -1.83 25.41 10.43
CA TYR A 76 -2.68 26.09 11.39
C TYR A 76 -4.12 26.10 10.89
N TYR A 77 -5.10 25.88 11.75
CA TYR A 77 -6.50 26.13 11.42
C TYR A 77 -7.25 26.71 12.60
N GLU A 78 -8.31 27.45 12.32
CA GLU A 78 -9.08 28.18 13.33
C GLU A 78 -10.54 28.29 12.89
N ALA A 79 -11.46 27.99 13.81
CA ALA A 79 -12.89 28.14 13.64
C ALA A 79 -13.27 29.63 13.70
N ASP A 80 -14.25 30.04 12.90
CA ASP A 80 -14.78 31.40 12.94
C ASP A 80 -15.38 31.74 14.32
N GLU A 81 -15.27 32.99 14.76
CA GLU A 81 -15.78 33.39 16.07
C GLU A 81 -17.31 33.37 16.17
N LYS A 82 -18.02 33.58 15.06
CA LYS A 82 -19.49 33.71 15.04
C LYS A 82 -20.18 32.46 14.51
N GLU A 83 -19.57 31.82 13.52
CA GLU A 83 -20.09 30.63 12.85
C GLU A 83 -19.04 29.52 12.85
N PRO A 84 -18.62 29.04 14.04
CA PRO A 84 -17.56 28.05 14.16
C PRO A 84 -17.93 26.80 13.38
N TRP A 85 -16.94 26.22 12.69
CA TRP A 85 -17.19 25.04 11.89
C TRP A 85 -17.43 23.78 12.74
N CYS A 86 -18.10 22.82 12.12
CA CYS A 86 -18.03 21.42 12.51
C CYS A 86 -17.27 20.70 11.40
N TYR A 87 -16.33 19.83 11.76
CA TYR A 87 -15.57 19.06 10.77
C TYR A 87 -15.42 17.60 11.16
N ALA A 88 -15.31 16.75 10.15
CA ALA A 88 -14.92 15.35 10.29
C ALA A 88 -13.50 15.16 9.75
N TRP A 89 -12.68 14.35 10.42
CA TRP A 89 -11.31 14.06 9.97
C TRP A 89 -11.06 12.58 9.77
N ILE A 90 -10.14 12.30 8.84
CA ILE A 90 -9.60 10.97 8.58
C ILE A 90 -8.08 11.09 8.51
N GLY A 91 -7.37 10.44 9.42
CA GLY A 91 -5.91 10.38 9.47
C GLY A 91 -5.39 9.05 8.98
N VAL A 92 -4.45 9.09 8.02
CA VAL A 92 -3.98 7.93 7.28
C VAL A 92 -2.46 7.91 7.14
N GLN A 93 -1.90 6.70 7.09
CA GLN A 93 -0.50 6.40 6.83
C GLN A 93 -0.40 5.20 5.90
N GLY A 94 0.79 4.90 5.38
CA GLY A 94 1.02 3.70 4.57
C GLY A 94 1.73 3.99 3.26
N ALA A 95 2.24 2.93 2.65
CA ALA A 95 3.15 3.03 1.51
C ALA A 95 2.45 3.41 0.19
N LYS A 96 1.12 3.28 0.09
CA LYS A 96 0.36 3.66 -1.13
C LYS A 96 -0.39 4.99 -1.01
N ILE A 97 -0.44 5.62 0.16
CA ILE A 97 -1.18 6.87 0.36
C ILE A 97 -0.72 7.97 -0.59
N GLU A 98 0.59 8.20 -0.64
CA GLU A 98 1.16 9.23 -1.51
C GLU A 98 0.87 8.95 -2.99
N HIS A 99 0.88 7.68 -3.40
CA HIS A 99 0.52 7.30 -4.76
C HIS A 99 -0.96 7.59 -5.08
N TYR A 100 -1.88 7.27 -4.18
CA TYR A 100 -3.30 7.60 -4.37
C TYR A 100 -3.54 9.10 -4.40
N LEU A 101 -2.86 9.86 -3.54
CA LEU A 101 -2.95 11.32 -3.53
C LEU A 101 -2.30 11.94 -4.78
N ASP A 102 -1.24 11.36 -5.32
CA ASP A 102 -0.61 11.82 -6.57
C ASP A 102 -1.54 11.65 -7.78
N CYS A 103 -2.41 10.63 -7.77
CA CYS A 103 -3.50 10.48 -8.73
C CYS A 103 -4.62 11.54 -8.59
N THR A 104 -4.52 12.42 -7.59
CA THR A 104 -5.43 13.54 -7.35
C THR A 104 -4.69 14.87 -7.43
N THR A 105 -5.42 15.98 -7.55
CA THR A 105 -4.81 17.31 -7.49
C THR A 105 -4.37 17.72 -6.07
N LEU A 106 -4.65 16.90 -5.04
CA LEU A 106 -4.58 17.31 -3.64
C LEU A 106 -3.16 17.54 -3.10
N LEU A 107 -2.14 16.90 -3.68
CA LEU A 107 -0.76 17.15 -3.27
C LEU A 107 -0.30 18.59 -3.59
N GLU A 108 -0.82 19.15 -4.69
CA GLU A 108 -0.54 20.51 -5.17
C GLU A 108 -1.58 21.53 -4.68
N LYS A 109 -2.86 21.14 -4.67
CA LYS A 109 -4.01 21.95 -4.24
C LYS A 109 -4.63 21.31 -3.01
N PRO A 110 -4.18 21.66 -1.79
CA PRO A 110 -4.56 20.94 -0.58
C PRO A 110 -6.03 21.15 -0.18
N VAL A 111 -6.76 22.05 -0.83
CA VAL A 111 -8.16 22.37 -0.53
C VAL A 111 -9.04 22.03 -1.73
N PHE A 112 -10.22 21.48 -1.47
CA PHE A 112 -11.26 21.25 -2.47
C PHE A 112 -12.65 21.49 -1.92
N HIS A 113 -13.61 21.78 -2.81
CA HIS A 113 -15.03 21.91 -2.50
C HIS A 113 -15.82 20.78 -3.16
N TYR A 114 -16.82 20.24 -2.46
CA TYR A 114 -17.74 19.26 -3.02
C TYR A 114 -19.17 19.38 -2.45
N ASP A 115 -20.10 19.83 -3.29
CA ASP A 115 -21.52 20.01 -2.98
C ASP A 115 -22.47 19.39 -4.01
N LYS A 116 -21.93 18.68 -5.02
CA LYS A 116 -22.69 18.16 -6.16
C LYS A 116 -23.75 17.14 -5.76
N ASP A 117 -23.44 16.31 -4.75
CA ASP A 117 -24.32 15.28 -4.22
C ASP A 117 -23.83 14.82 -2.82
N GLU A 118 -24.55 13.86 -2.21
CA GLU A 118 -24.25 13.37 -0.87
C GLU A 118 -23.15 12.27 -0.83
N ARG A 119 -22.46 11.94 -1.93
CA ARG A 119 -21.51 10.80 -1.95
C ARG A 119 -20.40 10.96 -0.92
N LEU A 120 -19.77 12.13 -0.86
CA LEU A 120 -18.71 12.40 0.12
C LEU A 120 -19.23 12.27 1.56
N VAL A 121 -20.38 12.88 1.85
CA VAL A 121 -21.05 12.78 3.16
C VAL A 121 -21.38 11.33 3.50
N LYS A 122 -21.85 10.54 2.54
CA LYS A 122 -22.14 9.11 2.72
C LYS A 122 -20.88 8.32 3.04
N ILE A 123 -19.74 8.63 2.43
CA ILE A 123 -18.45 8.00 2.73
C ILE A 123 -18.02 8.32 4.16
N TYR A 124 -18.05 9.59 4.58
CA TYR A 124 -17.75 9.96 5.98
C TYR A 124 -18.70 9.29 6.98
N ASN A 125 -19.99 9.17 6.63
CA ASN A 125 -20.98 8.43 7.43
C ASN A 125 -20.67 6.93 7.57
N GLN A 126 -19.91 6.32 6.65
CA GLN A 126 -19.47 4.94 6.82
C GLN A 126 -18.49 4.81 7.99
N PHE A 127 -17.57 5.77 8.18
CA PHE A 127 -16.65 5.81 9.32
C PHE A 127 -17.41 5.95 10.63
N PHE A 128 -18.40 6.86 10.72
CA PHE A 128 -19.23 7.01 11.91
C PHE A 128 -20.06 5.76 12.23
N LYS A 129 -20.58 5.07 11.22
CA LYS A 129 -21.30 3.81 11.45
C LYS A 129 -20.35 2.72 11.98
N ALA A 130 -19.09 2.71 11.54
CA ALA A 130 -18.10 1.74 11.98
C ALA A 130 -17.74 1.88 13.47
N THR A 131 -17.80 3.08 14.07
CA THR A 131 -17.42 3.29 15.49
C THR A 131 -18.26 2.45 16.46
N ASN A 132 -19.52 2.20 16.11
CA ASN A 132 -20.47 1.44 16.92
C ASN A 132 -20.33 -0.08 16.77
N GLU A 133 -19.40 -0.54 15.94
CA GLU A 133 -19.23 -1.97 15.64
C GLU A 133 -18.17 -2.62 16.55
N PRO A 134 -18.23 -3.96 16.73
CA PRO A 134 -17.15 -4.73 17.34
C PRO A 134 -15.81 -4.50 16.62
N VAL A 135 -14.69 -4.60 17.35
CA VAL A 135 -13.35 -4.19 16.90
C VAL A 135 -13.01 -4.67 15.48
N LEU A 136 -13.08 -5.98 15.21
CA LEU A 136 -12.73 -6.51 13.88
C LEU A 136 -13.66 -5.98 12.77
N LEU A 137 -14.96 -5.87 13.05
CA LEU A 137 -15.93 -5.39 12.06
C LEU A 137 -15.76 -3.88 11.81
N ARG A 138 -15.44 -3.12 12.85
CA ARG A 138 -15.07 -1.70 12.76
C ARG A 138 -13.85 -1.50 11.88
N GLU A 139 -12.79 -2.29 12.09
CA GLU A 139 -11.58 -2.24 11.28
C GLU A 139 -11.88 -2.52 9.80
N LEU A 140 -12.60 -3.60 9.51
CA LEU A 140 -12.95 -3.96 8.13
C LEU A 140 -13.83 -2.91 7.45
N LYS A 141 -14.85 -2.37 8.16
CA LYS A 141 -15.73 -1.33 7.64
C LYS A 141 -15.01 0.00 7.42
N ALA A 142 -14.16 0.41 8.35
CA ALA A 142 -13.38 1.63 8.23
C ALA A 142 -12.32 1.52 7.11
N ASN A 143 -11.70 0.35 6.95
CA ASN A 143 -10.82 0.08 5.82
C ASN A 143 -11.58 0.08 4.49
N ARG A 144 -12.81 -0.44 4.41
CA ARG A 144 -13.62 -0.26 3.20
C ARG A 144 -13.85 1.23 2.90
N ALA A 145 -14.27 1.99 3.90
CA ALA A 145 -14.59 3.41 3.75
C ALA A 145 -13.37 4.24 3.30
N ILE A 146 -12.14 3.85 3.69
CA ILE A 146 -10.92 4.51 3.23
C ILE A 146 -10.67 4.32 1.73
N TYR A 147 -10.94 3.12 1.21
CA TYR A 147 -10.80 2.85 -0.22
C TYR A 147 -11.92 3.52 -1.02
N ASP A 148 -13.15 3.54 -0.49
CA ASP A 148 -14.26 4.30 -1.06
C ASP A 148 -13.90 5.81 -1.13
N LEU A 149 -13.26 6.37 -0.09
CA LEU A 149 -12.78 7.76 -0.09
C LEU A 149 -11.72 8.02 -1.16
N PHE A 150 -10.66 7.22 -1.22
CA PHE A 150 -9.61 7.44 -2.23
C PHE A 150 -10.12 7.26 -3.66
N ALA A 151 -10.99 6.28 -3.90
CA ALA A 151 -11.65 6.11 -5.20
C ALA A 151 -12.47 7.35 -5.56
N PHE A 152 -13.25 7.88 -4.61
CA PHE A 152 -14.02 9.11 -4.79
C PHE A 152 -13.12 10.32 -5.11
N LEU A 153 -12.00 10.49 -4.40
CA LEU A 153 -11.08 11.61 -4.63
C LEU A 153 -10.42 11.53 -6.01
N ILE A 154 -10.02 10.33 -6.45
CA ILE A 154 -9.44 10.10 -7.78
C ILE A 154 -10.47 10.38 -8.88
N GLU A 155 -11.74 10.01 -8.68
CA GLU A 155 -12.81 10.26 -9.65
C GLU A 155 -13.16 11.75 -9.78
N ASN A 156 -13.21 12.49 -8.66
CA ASN A 156 -13.73 13.86 -8.63
C ASN A 156 -12.65 14.95 -8.69
N PHE A 157 -11.40 14.63 -8.34
CA PHE A 157 -10.27 15.55 -8.35
C PHE A 157 -9.05 14.95 -9.06
N PRO A 158 -9.19 14.40 -10.28
CA PRO A 158 -8.13 13.67 -10.95
C PRO A 158 -6.94 14.57 -11.28
N ASN A 159 -5.74 14.06 -11.04
CA ASN A 159 -4.55 14.61 -11.65
C ASN A 159 -4.25 13.86 -12.96
N HIS A 160 -4.67 14.43 -14.09
CA HIS A 160 -4.47 13.80 -15.40
C HIS A 160 -3.00 13.62 -15.77
N GLN A 161 -2.07 14.40 -15.20
CA GLN A 161 -0.64 14.25 -15.49
C GLN A 161 -0.01 13.01 -14.85
N SER A 162 -0.53 12.59 -13.69
CA SER A 162 -0.06 11.39 -12.97
C SER A 162 -0.82 10.12 -13.41
N GLN A 163 -2.08 10.24 -13.84
CA GLN A 163 -2.85 9.10 -14.37
C GLN A 163 -2.26 8.53 -15.67
N ASP A 164 -1.69 9.38 -16.53
CA ASP A 164 -1.04 8.94 -17.78
C ASP A 164 0.44 8.56 -17.62
N LYS A 165 1.07 8.96 -16.50
CA LYS A 165 2.44 8.56 -16.16
C LYS A 165 2.39 7.37 -15.20
N LYS A 166 2.49 6.16 -15.75
CA LYS A 166 3.08 5.07 -14.96
C LYS A 166 4.46 5.52 -14.52
N ASP A 167 4.58 5.94 -13.26
CA ASP A 167 5.88 6.27 -12.70
C ASP A 167 6.78 5.03 -12.76
N ASP A 168 8.08 5.26 -12.85
CA ASP A 168 9.11 4.25 -12.80
C ASP A 168 8.84 3.21 -11.69
N LEU A 169 8.38 3.65 -10.51
CA LEU A 169 8.07 2.77 -9.39
C LEU A 169 6.85 1.87 -9.64
N SER A 170 5.84 2.33 -10.40
CA SER A 170 4.70 1.52 -10.82
C SER A 170 5.15 0.36 -11.72
N TYR A 171 6.04 0.62 -12.68
CA TYR A 171 6.62 -0.46 -13.51
C TYR A 171 7.39 -1.49 -12.68
N ILE A 172 8.11 -1.07 -11.64
CA ILE A 172 8.79 -2.01 -10.75
C ILE A 172 7.79 -2.85 -9.95
N LYS A 173 6.78 -2.22 -9.36
CA LYS A 173 5.74 -2.92 -8.59
C LYS A 173 5.02 -3.95 -9.45
N GLU A 174 4.66 -3.59 -10.69
CA GLU A 174 4.02 -4.52 -11.62
C GLU A 174 4.96 -5.62 -12.10
N ALA A 175 6.24 -5.33 -12.32
CA ALA A 175 7.24 -6.36 -12.64
C ALA A 175 7.39 -7.37 -11.50
N VAL A 176 7.43 -6.90 -10.24
CA VAL A 176 7.48 -7.76 -9.04
C VAL A 176 6.20 -8.60 -8.93
N ALA A 177 5.03 -7.98 -9.08
CA ALA A 177 3.75 -8.70 -9.05
C ALA A 177 3.70 -9.78 -10.14
N TYR A 178 4.15 -9.47 -11.36
CA TYR A 178 4.25 -10.44 -12.43
C TYR A 178 5.17 -11.61 -12.05
N CYS A 179 6.33 -11.34 -11.43
CA CYS A 179 7.23 -12.40 -10.98
C CYS A 179 6.57 -13.34 -9.96
N ASN A 180 5.87 -12.79 -8.98
CA ASN A 180 5.20 -13.57 -7.93
C ASN A 180 4.05 -14.42 -8.50
N LEU A 181 3.22 -13.83 -9.36
CA LEU A 181 2.03 -14.49 -9.93
C LEU A 181 2.35 -15.57 -10.97
N ASN A 182 3.56 -15.57 -11.51
CA ASN A 182 3.97 -16.47 -12.60
C ASN A 182 5.19 -17.32 -12.23
N LEU A 183 5.51 -17.43 -10.94
CA LEU A 183 6.73 -18.10 -10.46
C LEU A 183 6.76 -19.59 -10.80
N ASP A 184 5.58 -20.20 -10.95
CA ASP A 184 5.31 -21.61 -11.28
C ASP A 184 5.74 -22.01 -12.71
N LYS A 185 6.18 -21.06 -13.52
CA LYS A 185 6.68 -21.31 -14.88
C LYS A 185 8.02 -20.62 -15.15
N PRO A 186 8.73 -21.03 -16.22
CA PRO A 186 9.90 -20.29 -16.69
C PRO A 186 9.52 -18.87 -17.09
N ILE A 187 10.07 -17.86 -16.41
CA ILE A 187 9.85 -16.45 -16.74
C ILE A 187 11.07 -15.90 -17.48
N LYS A 188 10.84 -15.29 -18.65
CA LYS A 188 11.85 -14.52 -19.39
C LYS A 188 11.63 -13.02 -19.15
N VAL A 189 12.73 -12.27 -19.07
CA VAL A 189 12.69 -10.80 -18.93
C VAL A 189 11.90 -10.14 -20.06
N GLN A 190 11.94 -10.71 -21.27
CA GLN A 190 11.17 -10.20 -22.41
C GLN A 190 9.66 -10.28 -22.17
N GLU A 191 9.16 -11.35 -21.56
CA GLU A 191 7.73 -11.53 -21.30
C GLU A 191 7.20 -10.48 -20.32
N ILE A 192 8.02 -10.12 -19.31
CA ILE A 192 7.68 -9.05 -18.37
C ILE A 192 7.68 -7.70 -19.09
N ALA A 193 8.65 -7.47 -19.97
CA ALA A 193 8.73 -6.23 -20.75
C ALA A 193 7.50 -6.08 -21.68
N ASP A 194 7.13 -7.16 -22.37
CA ASP A 194 5.95 -7.19 -23.25
C ASP A 194 4.66 -6.98 -22.44
N TYR A 195 4.52 -7.62 -21.27
CA TYR A 195 3.38 -7.42 -20.36
C TYR A 195 3.24 -5.96 -19.92
N LEU A 196 4.35 -5.27 -19.69
CA LEU A 196 4.38 -3.86 -19.27
C LEU A 196 4.38 -2.86 -20.43
N ASN A 197 4.36 -3.34 -21.69
CA ASN A 197 4.57 -2.52 -22.90
C ASN A 197 5.87 -1.69 -22.86
N LEU A 198 6.94 -2.26 -22.31
CA LEU A 198 8.25 -1.62 -22.17
C LEU A 198 9.30 -2.25 -23.08
N ASN A 199 10.30 -1.46 -23.44
CA ASN A 199 11.53 -2.02 -24.00
C ASN A 199 12.26 -2.86 -22.92
N ARG A 200 12.69 -4.08 -23.29
CA ARG A 200 13.42 -5.00 -22.39
C ARG A 200 14.64 -4.36 -21.72
N SER A 201 15.44 -3.60 -22.47
CA SER A 201 16.65 -2.96 -21.95
C SER A 201 16.31 -1.83 -20.98
N TYR A 202 15.22 -1.10 -21.25
CA TYR A 202 14.71 -0.07 -20.34
C TYR A 202 14.23 -0.71 -19.03
N LEU A 203 13.38 -1.74 -19.08
CA LEU A 203 12.92 -2.46 -17.88
C LEU A 203 14.10 -3.01 -17.06
N ALA A 204 15.08 -3.66 -17.72
CA ALA A 204 16.23 -4.23 -17.01
C ALA A 204 17.08 -3.15 -16.31
N ARG A 205 17.30 -2.00 -16.96
CA ARG A 205 18.02 -0.86 -16.39
C ARG A 205 17.23 -0.26 -15.24
N LEU A 206 15.95 0.02 -15.45
CA LEU A 206 15.06 0.63 -14.48
C LEU A 206 14.95 -0.23 -13.22
N PHE A 207 14.73 -1.54 -13.38
CA PHE A 207 14.64 -2.48 -12.27
C PHE A 207 15.92 -2.52 -11.45
N LYS A 208 17.09 -2.58 -12.10
CA LYS A 208 18.38 -2.56 -11.40
C LYS A 208 18.63 -1.23 -10.69
N GLN A 209 18.26 -0.11 -11.30
CA GLN A 209 18.43 1.21 -10.70
C GLN A 209 17.57 1.37 -9.44
N LYS A 210 16.31 0.90 -9.47
CA LYS A 210 15.37 1.08 -8.36
C LYS A 210 15.51 0.03 -7.25
N THR A 211 15.90 -1.21 -7.58
CA THR A 211 15.97 -2.32 -6.60
C THR A 211 17.40 -2.69 -6.19
N GLY A 212 18.42 -2.15 -6.87
CA GLY A 212 19.83 -2.50 -6.66
C GLY A 212 20.26 -3.85 -7.28
N VAL A 213 19.32 -4.70 -7.71
CA VAL A 213 19.60 -6.03 -8.28
C VAL A 213 18.98 -6.19 -9.66
N SER A 214 19.55 -7.05 -10.50
CA SER A 214 18.93 -7.36 -11.80
C SER A 214 17.66 -8.19 -11.62
N LEU A 215 16.71 -8.04 -12.55
CA LEU A 215 15.46 -8.81 -12.55
C LEU A 215 15.70 -10.34 -12.55
N LYS A 216 16.77 -10.81 -13.19
CA LYS A 216 17.17 -12.23 -13.17
C LYS A 216 17.66 -12.69 -11.79
N GLN A 217 18.43 -11.84 -11.09
CA GLN A 217 18.86 -12.11 -9.72
C GLN A 217 17.66 -12.12 -8.78
N TYR A 218 16.75 -11.16 -8.93
CA TYR A 218 15.50 -11.10 -8.17
C TYR A 218 14.67 -12.39 -8.33
N LEU A 219 14.42 -12.84 -9.57
CA LEU A 219 13.73 -14.10 -9.84
C LEU A 219 14.43 -15.31 -9.22
N SER A 220 15.77 -15.34 -9.27
CA SER A 220 16.54 -16.43 -8.69
C SER A 220 16.39 -16.47 -7.16
N HIS A 221 16.47 -15.31 -6.52
CA HIS A 221 16.27 -15.16 -5.08
C HIS A 221 14.86 -15.57 -4.67
N LEU A 222 13.84 -15.06 -5.37
CA LEU A 222 12.43 -15.36 -5.12
C LEU A 222 12.13 -16.87 -5.18
N ARG A 223 12.69 -17.57 -6.18
CA ARG A 223 12.57 -19.03 -6.30
C ARG A 223 13.24 -19.78 -5.14
N ILE A 224 14.42 -19.32 -4.70
CA ILE A 224 15.12 -19.96 -3.57
C ILE A 224 14.34 -19.78 -2.27
N GLU A 225 13.83 -18.60 -1.99
CA GLU A 225 13.06 -18.35 -0.77
C GLU A 225 11.76 -19.18 -0.76
N ASN A 226 11.02 -19.20 -1.87
CA ASN A 226 9.84 -20.08 -1.99
C ASN A 226 10.20 -21.56 -1.85
N ALA A 227 11.31 -22.00 -2.44
CA ALA A 227 11.78 -23.38 -2.31
C ALA A 227 12.10 -23.74 -0.87
N LYS A 228 12.83 -22.88 -0.15
CA LYS A 228 13.16 -23.08 1.27
C LYS A 228 11.89 -23.21 2.10
N GLU A 229 10.94 -22.30 1.88
CA GLU A 229 9.66 -22.30 2.60
C GLU A 229 8.86 -23.59 2.35
N LEU A 230 8.73 -24.02 1.10
CA LEU A 230 8.05 -25.27 0.77
C LEU A 230 8.78 -26.49 1.33
N LEU A 231 10.11 -26.48 1.34
CA LEU A 231 10.91 -27.58 1.87
C LEU A 231 10.78 -27.72 3.39
N THR A 232 10.59 -26.63 4.13
CA THR A 232 10.53 -26.62 5.60
C THR A 232 9.11 -26.70 6.14
N LYS A 233 8.12 -26.15 5.43
CA LYS A 233 6.72 -26.12 5.88
C LYS A 233 5.85 -27.26 5.35
N THR A 234 6.37 -28.08 4.42
CA THR A 234 5.57 -29.14 3.78
C THR A 234 6.37 -30.42 3.57
N GLU A 235 5.65 -31.53 3.45
CA GLU A 235 6.21 -32.83 3.05
C GLU A 235 6.20 -33.07 1.54
N LEU A 236 5.97 -32.03 0.73
CA LEU A 236 5.87 -32.17 -0.72
C LEU A 236 7.14 -32.78 -1.33
N PRO A 237 7.04 -33.72 -2.27
CA PRO A 237 8.21 -34.25 -2.97
C PRO A 237 9.03 -33.16 -3.68
N VAL A 238 10.37 -33.32 -3.73
CA VAL A 238 11.30 -32.34 -4.31
C VAL A 238 10.96 -32.00 -5.77
N ASN A 239 10.49 -32.98 -6.55
CA ASN A 239 10.05 -32.76 -7.93
C ASN A 239 8.78 -31.89 -8.01
N VAL A 240 7.84 -32.04 -7.06
CA VAL A 240 6.64 -31.19 -6.98
C VAL A 240 7.06 -29.76 -6.62
N ILE A 241 7.93 -29.59 -5.63
CA ILE A 241 8.46 -28.28 -5.24
C ILE A 241 9.17 -27.60 -6.42
N ALA A 242 9.99 -28.35 -7.17
CA ALA A 242 10.68 -27.84 -8.36
C ALA A 242 9.69 -27.29 -9.40
N CYS A 243 8.63 -28.05 -9.70
CA CYS A 243 7.59 -27.60 -10.62
C CYS A 243 6.87 -26.35 -10.12
N SER A 244 6.51 -26.29 -8.83
CA SER A 244 5.77 -25.16 -8.23
C SER A 244 6.52 -23.82 -8.26
N ILE A 245 7.83 -23.83 -8.47
CA ILE A 245 8.68 -22.62 -8.57
C ILE A 245 9.30 -22.45 -9.97
N GLY A 246 8.74 -23.14 -10.98
CA GLY A 246 9.06 -22.91 -12.39
C GLY A 246 10.30 -23.64 -12.90
N PHE A 247 10.70 -24.74 -12.25
CA PHE A 247 11.69 -25.68 -12.79
C PHE A 247 11.00 -26.94 -13.34
N SER A 248 11.09 -27.13 -14.66
CA SER A 248 10.60 -28.34 -15.33
C SER A 248 11.51 -29.56 -15.12
N ASP A 249 12.77 -29.33 -14.72
CA ASP A 249 13.75 -30.38 -14.43
C ASP A 249 14.16 -30.34 -12.94
N PRO A 250 13.71 -31.32 -12.12
CA PRO A 250 14.06 -31.44 -10.71
C PRO A 250 15.58 -31.59 -10.46
N LEU A 251 16.34 -32.16 -11.38
CA LEU A 251 17.80 -32.30 -11.25
C LEU A 251 18.48 -30.94 -11.42
N TYR A 252 18.01 -30.16 -12.39
CA TYR A 252 18.46 -28.79 -12.58
C TYR A 252 18.11 -27.91 -11.36
N PHE A 253 16.88 -28.01 -10.84
CA PHE A 253 16.49 -27.38 -9.58
C PHE A 253 17.45 -27.76 -8.44
N SER A 254 17.72 -29.05 -8.24
CA SER A 254 18.57 -29.50 -7.14
C SER A 254 19.99 -28.92 -7.21
N LYS A 255 20.57 -28.82 -8.41
CA LYS A 255 21.87 -28.16 -8.64
C LYS A 255 21.80 -26.66 -8.37
N PHE A 256 20.75 -26.00 -8.86
CA PHE A 256 20.50 -24.59 -8.63
C PHE A 256 20.36 -24.30 -7.13
N PHE A 257 19.51 -25.03 -6.42
CA PHE A 257 19.28 -24.87 -4.98
C PHE A 257 20.58 -25.05 -4.20
N LYS A 258 21.32 -26.14 -4.47
CA LYS A 258 22.62 -26.39 -3.82
C LYS A 258 23.65 -25.29 -4.06
N LYS A 259 23.66 -24.68 -5.25
CA LYS A 259 24.55 -23.55 -5.54
C LYS A 259 24.24 -22.34 -4.64
N TRP A 260 22.97 -22.13 -4.31
CA TRP A 260 22.54 -20.98 -3.51
C TRP A 260 22.60 -21.22 -2.00
N THR A 261 22.32 -22.43 -1.55
CA THR A 261 22.20 -22.75 -0.11
C THR A 261 23.36 -23.56 0.44
N GLY A 262 24.19 -24.15 -0.42
CA GLY A 262 25.25 -25.10 -0.05
C GLY A 262 24.76 -26.55 0.16
N TYR A 263 23.44 -26.78 0.21
CA TYR A 263 22.84 -28.08 0.51
C TYR A 263 21.92 -28.56 -0.62
N SER A 264 21.81 -29.88 -0.83
CA SER A 264 20.73 -30.40 -1.68
C SER A 264 19.36 -30.10 -1.04
N PRO A 265 18.27 -30.01 -1.81
CA PRO A 265 16.94 -29.77 -1.27
C PRO A 265 16.55 -30.73 -0.12
N GLU A 266 16.80 -32.03 -0.29
CA GLU A 266 16.53 -33.04 0.74
C GLU A 266 17.37 -32.84 2.00
N LYS A 267 18.67 -32.55 1.84
CA LYS A 267 19.56 -32.29 2.97
C LYS A 267 19.16 -31.01 3.70
N TYR A 268 18.71 -29.99 2.97
CA TYR A 268 18.24 -28.74 3.53
C TYR A 268 16.99 -28.95 4.39
N ARG A 269 15.99 -29.72 3.89
CA ARG A 269 14.81 -30.12 4.68
C ARG A 269 15.22 -30.77 6.01
N GLN A 270 16.12 -31.75 5.96
CA GLN A 270 16.56 -32.46 7.16
C GLN A 270 17.28 -31.55 8.16
N VAL A 271 18.13 -30.64 7.70
CA VAL A 271 18.90 -29.76 8.58
C VAL A 271 17.99 -28.76 9.30
N GLU A 272 17.08 -28.11 8.59
CA GLU A 272 16.19 -27.07 9.16
C GLU A 272 15.12 -27.65 10.09
N VAL A 273 14.53 -28.81 9.76
CA VAL A 273 13.60 -29.51 10.67
C VAL A 273 14.30 -29.83 11.99
N ASN A 274 15.54 -30.32 11.94
CA ASN A 274 16.34 -30.59 13.15
C ASN A 274 16.76 -29.33 13.94
N VAL A 275 16.71 -28.14 13.35
CA VAL A 275 16.96 -26.86 14.04
C VAL A 275 15.68 -26.36 14.69
N GLN A 276 14.54 -26.46 14.00
CA GLN A 276 13.22 -26.10 14.53
C GLN A 276 12.81 -27.01 15.70
N ASP A 277 13.01 -28.32 15.58
CA ASP A 277 12.75 -29.26 16.68
C ASP A 277 13.61 -28.93 17.91
N ARG A 278 14.91 -28.62 17.72
CA ARG A 278 15.80 -28.24 18.82
C ARG A 278 15.36 -26.95 19.52
N GLN A 279 14.92 -25.94 18.77
CA GLN A 279 14.40 -24.70 19.36
C GLN A 279 13.06 -24.91 20.08
N GLN A 280 12.21 -25.82 19.58
CA GLN A 280 10.95 -26.19 20.22
C GLN A 280 11.17 -26.95 21.54
N TYR A 281 12.21 -27.79 21.63
CA TYR A 281 12.59 -28.47 22.88
C TYR A 281 13.31 -27.56 23.89
N GLU A 282 14.10 -26.58 23.45
CA GLU A 282 14.73 -25.59 24.35
C GLU A 282 13.71 -24.64 25.01
N PHE A 283 12.54 -24.44 24.39
CA PHE A 283 11.42 -23.68 24.97
C PHE A 283 10.66 -24.46 26.06
N LEU A 284 10.66 -25.80 26.01
CA LEU A 284 10.00 -26.67 27.00
C LEU A 284 10.87 -26.97 28.24
N LEU A 285 12.13 -26.54 28.22
CA LEU A 285 13.11 -26.74 29.30
C LEU A 285 13.39 -25.44 30.09
N LYS A 286 12.58 -24.40 29.90
CA LYS A 286 12.55 -23.17 30.72
C LYS A 286 11.18 -23.00 31.35
#